data_AF-A0A434RXL4-F1
#
_entry.id   AF-A0A434RXL4-F1
#
_cell.length_a   1.000
_cell.length_b   1.000
_cell.length_c   1.000
_cell.angle_alpha   90.00
_cell.angle_beta   90.00
_cell.angle_gamma   90.00
#
_symmetry.space_group_name_H-M   'P 1'
#
loop_
_entity.id
_entity.type
_entity.pdbx_description
1 polymer ?
#
loop_
_entity_poly.entity_id
_entity_poly.type
_entity_poly.pdbx_seq_one_letter_code
_entity_poly.pdbx_strand_id
1 'polypeptide(L)'
;MTLNGWIQILVYCGILLLLVKPLGGYMHRVFKGDRTLLSPVLVPIERGLYRLAGTSEKEEQHWAAYATGMLLFNLAGFLVLYALQRLQGALPYNPAGMAAVEPELAFNTAASFVTNTNWQNYGGESTMSYLVQMAGLTVQNFVSAATGIAIAIALIRGFARASGKSIGSFWVDLTRCTLYVLLPACIVLTLVYVWLGIPQTLGPYVDATTLEGAKQTIALGPVADDDADEKQHAHRGKETRFG
;
A
#
# COMPACT_ATOMS: atom_id res chain seq x y z
N MET A 1 10.30 -18.38 -29.26
CA MET A 1 9.15 -18.10 -28.36
C MET A 1 7.99 -19.00 -28.75
N THR A 2 7.26 -19.56 -27.80
CA THR A 2 6.20 -20.55 -28.05
C THR A 2 4.85 -19.88 -28.31
N LEU A 3 3.93 -20.56 -29.02
CA LEU A 3 2.56 -20.09 -29.26
C LEU A 3 1.82 -19.76 -27.95
N ASN A 4 2.06 -20.56 -26.91
CA ASN A 4 1.52 -20.31 -25.57
C ASN A 4 1.95 -18.95 -25.01
N GLY A 5 3.23 -18.56 -25.19
CA GLY A 5 3.71 -17.25 -24.73
C GLY A 5 3.02 -16.08 -25.43
N TRP A 6 2.76 -16.19 -26.74
CA TRP A 6 1.99 -15.17 -27.46
C TRP A 6 0.55 -15.07 -26.97
N ILE A 7 -0.12 -16.21 -26.75
CA ILE A 7 -1.49 -16.24 -26.21
C ILE A 7 -1.53 -15.58 -24.83
N GLN A 8 -0.60 -15.90 -23.93
CA GLN A 8 -0.54 -15.30 -22.59
C GLN A 8 -0.37 -13.77 -22.66
N ILE A 9 0.51 -13.26 -23.51
CA ILE A 9 0.70 -11.81 -23.70
C ILE A 9 -0.58 -11.16 -24.22
N LEU A 10 -1.22 -11.74 -25.23
CA LEU A 10 -2.45 -11.18 -25.81
C LEU A 10 -3.60 -11.17 -24.82
N VAL A 11 -3.78 -12.26 -24.06
CA VAL A 11 -4.80 -12.34 -23.02
C VAL A 11 -4.54 -11.32 -21.92
N TYR A 12 -3.29 -11.21 -21.44
CA TYR A 12 -2.91 -10.22 -20.43
C TYR A 12 -3.18 -8.78 -20.89
N CYS A 13 -2.69 -8.40 -22.08
CA CYS A 13 -2.93 -7.08 -22.65
C CYS A 13 -4.42 -6.81 -22.90
N GLY A 14 -5.17 -7.81 -23.38
CA GLY A 14 -6.61 -7.71 -23.58
C GLY A 14 -7.36 -7.42 -22.29
N ILE A 15 -7.04 -8.14 -21.21
CA ILE A 15 -7.62 -7.93 -19.88
C ILE A 15 -7.30 -6.52 -19.37
N LEU A 16 -6.04 -6.07 -19.47
CA LEU A 16 -5.66 -4.72 -19.06
C LEU A 16 -6.47 -3.65 -19.80
N LEU A 17 -6.56 -3.73 -21.12
CA LEU A 17 -7.30 -2.75 -21.92
C LEU A 17 -8.79 -2.72 -21.58
N LEU A 18 -9.37 -3.89 -21.29
CA LEU A 18 -10.77 -3.98 -20.85
C LEU A 18 -10.99 -3.34 -19.47
N LEU A 19 -10.01 -3.41 -18.57
CA LEU A 19 -10.08 -2.83 -17.22
C LEU A 19 -9.81 -1.32 -17.17
N VAL A 20 -9.03 -0.77 -18.12
CA VAL A 20 -8.67 0.66 -18.15
C VAL A 20 -9.90 1.57 -18.14
N LYS A 21 -10.90 1.30 -18.98
CA LYS A 21 -12.09 2.16 -19.11
C LYS A 21 -12.99 2.16 -17.86
N PRO A 22 -13.41 1.01 -17.30
CA PRO A 22 -14.24 1.01 -16.09
C PRO A 22 -13.49 1.57 -14.88
N LEU A 23 -12.22 1.21 -14.69
CA LEU A 23 -11.44 1.69 -13.56
C LEU A 23 -11.12 3.19 -13.68
N GLY A 24 -10.67 3.65 -14.85
CA GLY A 24 -10.41 5.06 -15.10
C GLY A 24 -11.66 5.93 -14.97
N GLY A 25 -12.81 5.45 -15.46
CA GLY A 25 -14.09 6.15 -15.30
C GLY A 25 -14.59 6.19 -13.86
N TYR A 26 -14.27 5.17 -13.05
CA TYR A 26 -14.52 5.19 -11.61
C TYR A 26 -13.61 6.17 -10.88
N MET A 27 -12.28 6.10 -11.11
CA MET A 27 -11.31 7.01 -10.49
C MET A 27 -11.61 8.46 -10.85
N HIS A 28 -11.96 8.76 -12.10
CA HIS A 28 -12.36 10.10 -12.50
C HIS A 28 -13.54 10.63 -11.66
N ARG A 29 -14.57 9.80 -11.41
CA ARG A 29 -15.70 10.19 -10.55
C ARG A 29 -15.28 10.42 -9.10
N VAL A 30 -14.44 9.53 -8.55
CA VAL A 30 -13.89 9.64 -7.19
C VAL A 30 -13.14 10.97 -7.01
N PHE A 31 -12.16 11.25 -7.88
CA PHE A 31 -11.32 12.44 -7.76
C PHE A 31 -12.05 13.75 -8.13
N LYS A 32 -13.17 13.67 -8.84
CA LYS A 32 -14.07 14.80 -9.09
C LYS A 32 -15.03 15.07 -7.93
N GLY A 33 -15.21 14.12 -7.01
CA GLY A 33 -16.17 14.21 -5.90
C GLY A 33 -17.61 13.85 -6.30
N ASP A 34 -17.79 13.14 -7.42
CA ASP A 34 -19.10 12.65 -7.84
C ASP A 34 -19.54 11.48 -6.93
N ARG A 35 -20.86 11.30 -6.73
CA ARG A 35 -21.37 10.16 -5.95
C ARG A 35 -21.01 8.83 -6.62
N THR A 36 -20.34 7.98 -5.86
CA THR A 36 -19.97 6.60 -6.20
C THR A 36 -20.83 5.59 -5.44
N LEU A 37 -20.77 4.32 -5.84
CA LEU A 37 -21.47 3.22 -5.14
C LEU A 37 -21.08 3.11 -3.66
N LEU A 38 -19.84 3.44 -3.32
CA LEU A 38 -19.32 3.40 -1.96
C LEU A 38 -19.59 4.68 -1.15
N SER A 39 -20.10 5.73 -1.79
CA SER A 39 -20.33 7.03 -1.15
C SER A 39 -21.24 6.99 0.08
N PRO A 40 -22.34 6.22 0.13
CA PRO A 40 -23.21 6.20 1.32
C PRO A 40 -22.48 5.76 2.60
N VAL A 41 -21.49 4.87 2.47
CA VAL A 41 -20.74 4.31 3.60
C VAL A 41 -19.47 5.11 3.88
N LEU A 42 -18.75 5.53 2.84
CA LEU A 42 -17.43 6.15 2.98
C LEU A 42 -17.48 7.66 3.22
N VAL A 43 -18.51 8.39 2.76
CA VAL A 43 -18.60 9.86 2.94
C VAL A 43 -18.62 10.29 4.41
N PRO A 44 -19.33 9.60 5.35
CA PRO A 44 -19.22 9.92 6.77
C PRO A 44 -17.80 9.77 7.32
N ILE A 45 -17.08 8.73 6.88
CA ILE A 45 -15.69 8.46 7.28
C ILE A 45 -14.76 9.53 6.70
N GLU A 46 -14.89 9.84 5.41
CA GLU A 46 -14.18 10.91 4.70
C GLU A 46 -14.32 12.25 5.44
N ARG A 47 -15.55 12.63 5.82
CA ARG A 47 -15.81 13.86 6.60
C ARG A 47 -15.20 13.83 7.99
N GLY A 48 -15.17 12.67 8.64
CA GLY A 48 -14.51 12.48 9.92
C GLY A 48 -13.01 12.71 9.81
N LEU A 49 -12.36 12.10 8.81
CA LEU A 49 -10.94 12.28 8.54
C LEU A 49 -10.60 13.72 8.18
N TYR A 50 -11.42 14.39 7.36
CA TYR A 50 -11.23 15.80 7.05
C TYR A 50 -11.30 16.69 8.29
N ARG A 51 -12.24 16.44 9.19
CA ARG A 51 -12.34 17.16 10.46
C ARG A 51 -11.12 16.94 11.35
N LEU A 52 -10.62 15.71 11.46
CA LEU A 52 -9.43 15.38 12.24
C LEU A 52 -8.16 16.00 11.65
N ALA A 53 -8.05 16.00 10.32
CA ALA A 53 -6.95 16.64 9.60
C ALA A 53 -7.08 18.18 9.54
N GLY A 54 -8.19 18.76 10.02
CA GLY A 54 -8.45 20.19 9.94
C GLY A 54 -8.63 20.72 8.52
N THR A 55 -8.91 19.85 7.54
CA THR A 55 -9.08 20.21 6.13
C THR A 55 -10.56 20.16 5.72
N SER A 56 -10.86 20.68 4.54
CA SER A 56 -12.20 20.67 3.96
C SER A 56 -12.17 20.07 2.55
N GLU A 57 -13.24 19.37 2.17
CA GLU A 57 -13.45 18.85 0.82
C GLU A 57 -13.34 19.94 -0.27
N LYS A 58 -13.66 21.19 0.09
CA LYS A 58 -13.65 22.34 -0.82
C LYS A 58 -12.32 23.11 -0.79
N GLU A 59 -11.36 22.68 -0.01
CA GLU A 59 -10.08 23.37 0.12
C GLU A 59 -9.27 23.19 -1.16
N GLU A 60 -8.84 24.31 -1.74
CA GLU A 60 -8.00 24.31 -2.93
C GLU A 60 -6.62 24.88 -2.56
N GLN A 61 -5.57 24.13 -2.89
CA GLN A 61 -4.19 24.47 -2.58
C GLN A 61 -3.44 24.91 -3.85
N HIS A 62 -2.55 25.88 -3.67
CA HIS A 62 -1.50 26.17 -4.66
C HIS A 62 -0.50 25.00 -4.72
N TRP A 63 0.21 24.85 -5.83
CA TRP A 63 1.15 23.73 -6.03
C TRP A 63 2.20 23.63 -4.93
N ALA A 64 2.67 24.78 -4.41
CA ALA A 64 3.67 24.81 -3.34
C ALA A 64 3.12 24.23 -2.03
N ALA A 65 1.87 24.56 -1.67
CA ALA A 65 1.22 24.02 -0.47
C ALA A 65 0.94 22.52 -0.64
N TYR A 66 0.53 22.09 -1.83
CA TYR A 66 0.31 20.68 -2.17
C TYR A 66 1.61 19.87 -2.02
N ALA A 67 2.70 20.34 -2.63
CA ALA A 67 4.02 19.69 -2.57
C ALA A 67 4.58 19.67 -1.14
N THR A 68 4.38 20.76 -0.39
CA THR A 68 4.82 20.81 1.01
C THR A 68 4.04 19.81 1.87
N GLY A 69 2.71 19.75 1.72
CA GLY A 69 1.89 18.76 2.43
C GLY A 69 2.31 17.33 2.12
N MET A 70 2.56 17.04 0.84
CA MET A 70 3.08 15.75 0.39
C MET A 70 4.43 15.40 1.02
N LEU A 71 5.40 16.32 1.00
CA LEU A 71 6.73 16.08 1.57
C LEU A 71 6.67 15.87 3.09
N LEU A 72 5.91 16.70 3.80
CA LEU A 72 5.73 16.58 5.25
C LEU A 72 5.05 15.26 5.63
N PHE A 73 4.05 14.84 4.86
CA PHE A 73 3.37 13.57 5.07
C PHE A 73 4.32 12.37 4.90
N ASN A 74 5.11 12.36 3.83
CA ASN A 74 6.10 11.30 3.59
C ASN A 74 7.22 11.30 4.64
N LEU A 75 7.68 12.48 5.06
CA LEU A 75 8.65 12.59 6.16
C LEU A 75 8.08 12.05 7.48
N ALA A 76 6.83 12.36 7.80
CA ALA A 76 6.17 11.82 8.98
C ALA A 76 6.04 10.29 8.89
N GLY A 77 5.62 9.76 7.73
CA GLY A 77 5.57 8.33 7.47
C GLY A 77 6.92 7.64 7.65
N PHE A 78 7.98 8.24 7.13
CA PHE A 78 9.36 7.78 7.30
C PHE A 78 9.75 7.70 8.78
N LEU A 79 9.52 8.77 9.54
CA LEU A 79 9.88 8.82 10.97
C LEU A 79 9.10 7.80 11.79
N VAL A 80 7.80 7.63 11.51
CA VAL A 80 6.96 6.64 12.19
C VAL A 80 7.44 5.22 11.88
N LEU A 81 7.67 4.88 10.60
CA LEU A 81 8.14 3.54 10.23
C LEU A 81 9.54 3.25 10.78
N TYR A 82 10.43 4.25 10.76
CA TYR A 82 11.75 4.13 11.38
C TYR A 82 11.64 3.86 12.89
N ALA A 83 10.79 4.62 13.60
CA ALA A 83 10.58 4.44 15.03
C ALA A 83 9.96 3.06 15.36
N LEU A 84 8.98 2.60 14.58
CA LEU A 84 8.38 1.27 14.76
C LEU A 84 9.44 0.16 14.67
N GLN A 85 10.33 0.22 13.69
CA GLN A 85 11.42 -0.75 13.53
C GLN A 85 12.45 -0.68 14.66
N ARG A 86 12.81 0.53 15.09
CA ARG A 86 13.79 0.74 16.18
C ARG A 86 13.26 0.38 17.55
N LEU A 87 11.94 0.47 17.75
CA LEU A 87 11.27 0.16 19.01
C LEU A 87 10.61 -1.22 19.01
N GLN A 88 10.69 -1.96 17.89
CA GLN A 88 10.03 -3.24 17.65
C GLN A 88 10.13 -4.23 18.82
N GLY A 89 11.31 -4.32 19.46
CA GLY A 89 11.53 -5.26 20.56
C GLY A 89 10.65 -5.03 21.79
N ALA A 90 10.13 -3.82 21.99
CA ALA A 90 9.23 -3.47 23.10
C ALA A 90 7.75 -3.40 22.68
N LEU A 91 7.45 -3.54 21.39
CA LEU A 91 6.10 -3.38 20.86
C LEU A 91 5.31 -4.70 20.90
N PRO A 92 3.96 -4.63 21.00
CA PRO A 92 3.10 -5.82 20.99
C PRO A 92 3.12 -6.52 19.61
N TYR A 93 2.49 -7.69 19.52
CA TYR A 93 2.46 -8.53 18.31
C TYR A 93 3.85 -8.92 17.79
N ASN A 94 4.69 -9.35 18.74
CA ASN A 94 6.02 -9.88 18.49
C ASN A 94 6.17 -11.30 19.08
N PRO A 95 5.43 -12.30 18.57
CA PRO A 95 5.43 -13.66 19.14
C PRO A 95 6.79 -14.35 19.03
N ALA A 96 7.58 -13.99 18.02
CA ALA A 96 8.92 -14.52 17.80
C ALA A 96 10.01 -13.77 18.61
N GLY A 97 9.66 -12.73 19.36
CA GLY A 97 10.61 -11.99 20.20
C GLY A 97 11.69 -11.25 19.41
N MET A 98 11.37 -10.74 18.21
CA MET A 98 12.29 -10.01 17.35
C MET A 98 12.89 -8.80 18.07
N ALA A 99 14.20 -8.62 17.97
CA ALA A 99 14.90 -7.46 18.51
C ALA A 99 14.62 -6.18 17.69
N ALA A 100 15.15 -5.05 18.16
CA ALA A 100 15.15 -3.81 17.39
C ALA A 100 15.98 -3.96 16.11
N VAL A 101 15.43 -3.52 14.97
CA VAL A 101 16.09 -3.60 13.66
C VAL A 101 17.23 -2.59 13.58
N GLU A 102 18.46 -3.00 13.24
CA GLU A 102 19.64 -2.12 13.17
C GLU A 102 19.40 -0.76 12.48
N PRO A 103 20.00 0.35 12.94
CA PRO A 103 19.69 1.70 12.47
C PRO A 103 19.80 1.89 10.96
N GLU A 104 20.84 1.33 10.33
CA GLU A 104 21.07 1.45 8.88
C GLU A 104 20.01 0.69 8.08
N LEU A 105 19.64 -0.49 8.56
CA LEU A 105 18.59 -1.32 7.96
C LEU A 105 17.23 -0.63 8.10
N ALA A 106 16.89 -0.18 9.31
CA ALA A 106 15.65 0.53 9.58
C ALA A 106 15.51 1.80 8.73
N PHE A 107 16.61 2.54 8.53
CA PHE A 107 16.65 3.71 7.65
C PHE A 107 16.40 3.31 6.19
N ASN A 108 17.12 2.31 5.69
CA ASN A 108 16.97 1.85 4.31
C ASN A 108 15.55 1.36 4.03
N THR A 109 15.00 0.53 4.91
CA THR A 109 13.64 0.01 4.80
C THR A 109 12.62 1.13 4.89
N ALA A 110 12.75 2.07 5.84
CA ALA A 110 11.82 3.19 5.94
C ALA A 110 11.83 4.08 4.69
N ALA A 111 13.02 4.41 4.17
CA ALA A 111 13.16 5.18 2.94
C ALA A 111 12.53 4.45 1.76
N SER A 112 12.87 3.16 1.60
CA SER A 112 12.41 2.29 0.53
C SER A 112 10.88 2.19 0.44
N PHE A 113 10.20 2.00 1.57
CA PHE A 113 8.74 1.88 1.60
C PHE A 113 8.04 3.23 1.41
N VAL A 114 8.57 4.32 1.97
CA VAL A 114 8.04 5.66 1.75
C VAL A 114 8.20 6.10 0.29
N THR A 115 9.29 5.69 -0.37
CA THR A 115 9.49 5.94 -1.80
C THR A 115 8.82 4.91 -2.72
N ASN A 116 7.93 4.07 -2.20
CA ASN A 116 7.22 3.02 -2.95
C ASN A 116 8.16 2.10 -3.75
N THR A 117 9.38 1.90 -3.27
CA THR A 117 10.40 1.07 -3.91
C THR A 117 10.36 -0.35 -3.38
N ASN A 118 10.04 -0.51 -2.10
CA ASN A 118 9.88 -1.80 -1.42
C ASN A 118 11.09 -2.74 -1.58
N TRP A 119 12.29 -2.16 -1.69
CA TRP A 119 13.55 -2.85 -1.53
C TRP A 119 13.66 -3.48 -0.14
N GLN A 120 14.04 -4.76 -0.12
CA GLN A 120 14.20 -5.57 1.09
C GLN A 120 15.56 -6.29 1.03
N ASN A 121 16.45 -5.96 1.96
CA ASN A 121 17.74 -6.62 2.17
C ASN A 121 17.77 -7.39 3.51
N TYR A 122 16.61 -7.86 3.95
CA TYR A 122 16.41 -8.59 5.20
C TYR A 122 15.45 -9.76 4.97
N GLY A 123 15.49 -10.77 5.85
CA GLY A 123 14.47 -11.81 5.87
C GLY A 123 13.25 -11.31 6.66
N GLY A 124 12.10 -11.14 6.00
CA GLY A 124 10.90 -10.61 6.65
C GLY A 124 10.51 -11.39 7.91
N GLU A 125 10.51 -12.71 7.81
CA GLU A 125 10.15 -13.67 8.87
C GLU A 125 11.21 -13.79 9.98
N SER A 126 12.43 -13.29 9.77
CA SER A 126 13.52 -13.36 10.74
C SER A 126 13.93 -12.01 11.32
N THR A 127 13.37 -10.91 10.79
CA THR A 127 13.79 -9.54 11.12
C THR A 127 12.63 -8.67 11.62
N MET A 128 11.43 -8.81 11.03
CA MET A 128 10.30 -7.92 11.30
C MET A 128 9.24 -8.62 12.15
N SER A 129 8.77 -7.97 13.21
CA SER A 129 7.62 -8.42 13.99
C SER A 129 6.32 -8.21 13.21
N TYR A 130 5.25 -8.89 13.62
CA TYR A 130 3.96 -8.75 12.94
C TYR A 130 3.45 -7.30 13.01
N LEU A 131 3.68 -6.59 14.12
CA LEU A 131 3.26 -5.20 14.21
C LEU A 131 3.97 -4.31 13.18
N VAL A 132 5.27 -4.49 12.98
CA VAL A 132 6.02 -3.68 12.03
C VAL A 132 5.58 -3.99 10.60
N GLN A 133 5.32 -5.25 10.29
CA GLN A 133 4.77 -5.65 8.99
C GLN A 133 3.40 -4.98 8.78
N MET A 134 2.43 -5.21 9.67
CA MET A 134 1.05 -4.71 9.53
C MET A 134 0.90 -3.18 9.64
N ALA A 135 1.42 -2.59 10.72
CA ALA A 135 1.19 -1.18 11.05
C ALA A 135 2.27 -0.25 10.49
N GLY A 136 3.37 -0.81 10.01
CA GLY A 136 4.47 -0.08 9.38
C GLY A 136 4.48 -0.28 7.88
N LEU A 137 4.86 -1.47 7.43
CA LEU A 137 5.12 -1.77 6.02
C LEU A 137 3.83 -1.73 5.19
N THR A 138 2.75 -2.39 5.61
CA THR A 138 1.45 -2.36 4.91
C THR A 138 0.93 -0.93 4.79
N VAL A 139 0.99 -0.16 5.88
CA VAL A 139 0.55 1.25 5.86
C VAL A 139 1.34 2.05 4.84
N GLN A 140 2.67 1.88 4.76
CA GLN A 140 3.48 2.56 3.75
C GLN A 140 3.18 2.10 2.33
N ASN A 141 2.86 0.83 2.09
CA ASN A 141 2.43 0.36 0.76
C ASN A 141 1.20 1.13 0.27
N PHE A 142 0.21 1.33 1.15
CA PHE A 142 -0.97 2.13 0.81
C PHE A 142 -0.64 3.60 0.58
N VAL A 143 0.02 4.25 1.54
CA VAL A 143 0.12 5.71 1.53
C VAL A 143 1.16 6.23 0.54
N SER A 144 2.21 5.45 0.24
CA SER A 144 3.19 5.80 -0.78
C SER A 144 2.59 5.67 -2.19
N ALA A 145 1.81 4.61 -2.46
CA ALA A 145 1.08 4.46 -3.70
C ALA A 145 -0.01 5.53 -3.87
N ALA A 146 -0.78 5.81 -2.81
CA ALA A 146 -1.78 6.87 -2.81
C ALA A 146 -1.14 8.25 -3.07
N THR A 147 0.05 8.50 -2.52
CA THR A 147 0.84 9.71 -2.82
C THR A 147 1.17 9.80 -4.32
N GLY A 148 1.67 8.72 -4.92
CA GLY A 148 1.98 8.68 -6.35
C GLY A 148 0.77 8.96 -7.24
N ILE A 149 -0.37 8.35 -6.93
CA ILE A 149 -1.64 8.58 -7.64
C ILE A 149 -2.12 10.03 -7.44
N ALA A 150 -2.04 10.56 -6.22
CA ALA A 150 -2.43 11.94 -5.92
C ALA A 150 -1.62 12.95 -6.75
N ILE A 151 -0.30 12.77 -6.85
CA ILE A 151 0.56 13.61 -7.70
C ILE A 151 0.16 13.51 -9.17
N ALA A 152 -0.10 12.30 -9.68
CA ALA A 152 -0.54 12.11 -11.06
C ALA A 152 -1.87 12.84 -11.34
N ILE A 153 -2.82 12.78 -10.41
CA ILE A 153 -4.10 13.51 -10.49
C ILE A 153 -3.88 15.02 -10.44
N ALA A 154 -3.02 15.51 -9.55
CA ALA A 154 -2.68 16.92 -9.45
C ALA A 154 -2.05 17.44 -10.76
N LEU A 155 -1.18 16.65 -11.38
CA LEU A 155 -0.59 16.95 -12.68
C LEU A 155 -1.64 16.98 -13.81
N ILE A 156 -2.54 15.99 -13.86
CA ILE A 156 -3.66 15.96 -14.81
C ILE A 156 -4.54 17.20 -14.65
N ARG A 157 -4.86 17.59 -13.41
CA ARG A 157 -5.64 18.82 -13.13
C ARG A 157 -4.87 20.08 -13.54
N GLY A 158 -3.56 20.11 -13.36
CA GLY A 158 -2.69 21.20 -13.80
C GLY A 158 -2.74 21.42 -15.31
N PHE A 159 -2.78 20.35 -16.11
CA PHE A 159 -2.94 20.45 -17.57
C PHE A 159 -4.38 20.75 -18.00
N ALA A 160 -5.38 20.20 -17.31
CA ALA A 160 -6.78 20.33 -17.70
C ALA A 160 -7.40 21.69 -17.36
N ARG A 161 -6.92 22.38 -16.31
CA ARG A 161 -7.46 23.68 -15.88
C ARG A 161 -6.76 24.82 -16.61
N ALA A 162 -7.49 25.55 -17.46
CA ALA A 162 -6.99 26.79 -18.04
C ALA A 162 -6.88 27.90 -16.96
N SER A 163 -5.68 28.44 -16.75
CA SER A 163 -5.42 29.59 -15.85
C SER A 163 -5.77 29.38 -14.37
N GLY A 164 -5.84 28.13 -13.89
CA GLY A 164 -6.12 27.82 -12.48
C GLY A 164 -4.93 28.12 -11.57
N LYS A 165 -5.16 28.79 -10.43
CA LYS A 165 -4.12 29.02 -9.41
C LYS A 165 -3.94 27.85 -8.43
N SER A 166 -4.78 26.82 -8.54
CA SER A 166 -4.89 25.70 -7.60
C SER A 166 -4.96 24.36 -8.32
N ILE A 167 -4.43 23.31 -7.67
CA ILE A 167 -4.38 21.94 -8.21
C ILE A 167 -5.20 20.93 -7.38
N GLY A 168 -6.07 21.42 -6.49
CA GLY A 168 -6.85 20.62 -5.54
C GLY A 168 -6.20 20.60 -4.16
N SER A 169 -6.49 19.58 -3.35
CA SER A 169 -5.93 19.41 -2.00
C SER A 169 -5.26 18.05 -1.89
N PHE A 170 -4.01 18.03 -1.42
CA PHE A 170 -3.25 16.79 -1.23
C PHE A 170 -3.98 15.84 -0.26
N TRP A 171 -4.50 16.37 0.83
CA TRP A 171 -5.20 15.59 1.85
C TRP A 171 -6.49 14.95 1.32
N VAL A 172 -7.21 15.67 0.48
CA VAL A 172 -8.43 15.17 -0.17
C VAL A 172 -8.09 14.05 -1.14
N ASP A 173 -7.09 14.25 -1.99
CA ASP A 173 -6.68 13.26 -2.99
C ASP A 173 -6.12 12.00 -2.33
N LEU A 174 -5.26 12.15 -1.31
CA LEU A 174 -4.71 11.05 -0.53
C LEU A 174 -5.84 10.23 0.12
N THR A 175 -6.75 10.89 0.84
CA THR A 175 -7.87 10.22 1.53
C THR A 175 -8.77 9.48 0.55
N ARG A 176 -9.12 10.12 -0.58
CA ARG A 176 -9.98 9.51 -1.60
C ARG A 176 -9.30 8.33 -2.27
N CYS A 177 -8.01 8.45 -2.59
CA CYS A 177 -7.26 7.35 -3.17
C CYS A 177 -7.23 6.15 -2.21
N THR A 178 -6.88 6.36 -0.95
CA THR A 178 -6.82 5.28 0.04
C THR A 178 -8.19 4.65 0.27
N LEU A 179 -9.24 5.44 0.54
CA LEU A 179 -10.56 4.90 0.92
C LEU A 179 -11.37 4.32 -0.24
N TYR A 180 -11.32 4.94 -1.42
CA TYR A 180 -12.20 4.57 -2.54
C TYR A 180 -11.51 3.73 -3.60
N VAL A 181 -10.17 3.76 -3.68
CA VAL A 181 -9.42 3.02 -4.72
C VAL A 181 -8.68 1.85 -4.09
N LEU A 182 -7.75 2.14 -3.18
CA LEU A 182 -6.83 1.11 -2.67
C LEU A 182 -7.51 0.16 -1.70
N LEU A 183 -8.19 0.68 -0.67
CA LEU A 183 -8.81 -0.15 0.37
C LEU A 183 -9.85 -1.14 -0.20
N PRO A 184 -10.78 -0.74 -1.08
CA PRO A 184 -11.74 -1.69 -1.65
C PRO A 184 -11.07 -2.71 -2.57
N ALA A 185 -10.04 -2.32 -3.32
CA ALA A 185 -9.27 -3.23 -4.16
C ALA A 185 -8.51 -4.26 -3.30
N CYS A 186 -7.88 -3.81 -2.21
CA CYS A 186 -7.14 -4.66 -1.28
C CYS A 186 -8.06 -5.70 -0.64
N ILE A 187 -9.20 -5.28 -0.09
CA ILE A 187 -10.18 -6.22 0.49
C ILE A 187 -10.58 -7.32 -0.49
N VAL A 188 -10.84 -6.97 -1.77
CA VAL A 188 -11.21 -7.97 -2.78
C VAL A 188 -10.04 -8.90 -3.09
N LEU A 189 -8.83 -8.37 -3.27
CA LEU A 189 -7.65 -9.20 -3.58
C LEU A 189 -7.24 -10.09 -2.41
N THR A 190 -7.25 -9.59 -1.17
CA THR A 190 -6.99 -10.40 0.03
C THR A 190 -7.94 -11.57 0.11
N LEU A 191 -9.25 -11.36 -0.11
CA LEU A 191 -10.23 -12.45 -0.07
C LEU A 191 -9.95 -13.51 -1.13
N VAL A 192 -9.55 -13.10 -2.33
CA VAL A 192 -9.13 -14.01 -3.40
C VAL A 192 -7.86 -14.77 -3.00
N TYR A 193 -6.88 -14.11 -2.39
CA TYR A 193 -5.63 -14.73 -1.93
C TYR A 193 -5.84 -15.71 -0.80
N VAL A 194 -6.66 -15.37 0.18
CA VAL A 194 -7.07 -16.30 1.24
C VAL A 194 -7.79 -17.51 0.64
N TRP A 195 -8.66 -17.31 -0.35
CA TRP A 195 -9.32 -18.42 -1.05
C TRP A 195 -8.35 -19.30 -1.84
N LEU A 196 -7.27 -18.72 -2.38
CA LEU A 196 -6.18 -19.44 -3.05
C LEU A 196 -5.17 -20.06 -2.07
N GLY A 197 -5.37 -19.90 -0.76
CA GLY A 197 -4.58 -20.55 0.29
C GLY A 197 -3.43 -19.71 0.86
N ILE A 198 -3.36 -18.41 0.58
CA ILE A 198 -2.38 -17.52 1.23
C ILE A 198 -2.79 -17.31 2.70
N PRO A 199 -1.89 -17.53 3.68
CA PRO A 199 -2.22 -17.42 5.09
C PRO A 199 -2.49 -15.97 5.51
N GLN A 200 -3.56 -15.78 6.29
CA GLN A 200 -3.91 -14.52 6.94
C GLN A 200 -4.21 -14.79 8.42
N THR A 201 -3.16 -14.80 9.25
CA THR A 201 -3.28 -15.15 10.68
C THR A 201 -2.33 -14.36 11.57
N LEU A 202 -2.71 -14.16 12.82
CA LEU A 202 -1.85 -13.60 13.88
C LEU A 202 -1.33 -14.69 14.83
N GLY A 203 -1.49 -15.96 14.46
CA GLY A 203 -1.01 -17.11 15.23
C GLY A 203 0.51 -17.13 15.38
N PRO A 204 1.03 -17.80 16.42
CA PRO A 204 2.47 -18.03 16.57
C PRO A 204 2.99 -18.95 15.46
N TYR A 205 4.31 -19.03 15.34
CA TYR A 205 4.97 -19.89 14.35
C TYR A 205 4.64 -21.35 14.68
N VAL A 206 4.44 -22.17 13.65
CA VAL A 206 4.05 -23.57 13.82
C VAL A 206 5.25 -24.46 13.56
N ASP A 207 5.62 -25.27 14.56
CA ASP A 207 6.61 -26.32 14.37
C ASP A 207 5.95 -27.54 13.74
N ALA A 208 6.38 -27.88 12.52
CA ALA A 208 5.98 -29.10 11.81
C ALA A 208 7.12 -30.12 11.84
N THR A 209 6.78 -31.38 12.10
CA THR A 209 7.70 -32.50 11.89
C THR A 209 7.50 -33.02 10.47
N THR A 210 8.55 -32.98 9.65
CA THR A 210 8.50 -33.46 8.27
C THR A 210 8.34 -34.98 8.22
N LEU A 211 8.01 -35.51 7.05
CA LEU A 211 7.90 -36.96 6.81
C LEU A 211 9.22 -37.70 7.08
N GLU A 212 10.35 -37.00 7.03
CA GLU A 212 11.68 -37.52 7.32
C GLU A 212 12.07 -37.38 8.81
N GLY A 213 11.18 -36.82 9.64
CA GLY A 213 11.39 -36.62 11.07
C GLY A 213 12.15 -35.34 11.45
N ALA A 214 12.50 -34.49 10.48
CA ALA A 214 13.12 -33.19 10.75
C ALA A 214 12.09 -32.19 11.29
N LYS A 215 12.50 -31.31 12.21
CA LYS A 215 11.65 -30.19 12.66
C LYS A 215 11.84 -29.00 11.74
N GLN A 216 10.74 -28.45 11.25
CA GLN A 216 10.69 -27.23 10.47
C GLN A 216 9.73 -26.24 11.16
N THR A 217 10.23 -25.05 11.47
CA THR A 217 9.40 -23.95 11.95
C THR A 217 8.82 -23.22 10.74
N ILE A 218 7.49 -23.20 10.62
CA ILE A 218 6.75 -22.51 9.58
C ILE A 218 6.38 -21.14 10.12
N ALA A 219 6.95 -20.09 9.51
CA ALA A 219 6.53 -18.73 9.78
C ALA A 219 5.08 -18.56 9.31
N LEU A 220 4.25 -18.05 10.21
CA LEU A 220 2.89 -17.62 9.91
C LEU A 220 2.83 -16.10 10.01
N GLY A 221 1.79 -15.50 9.46
CA GLY A 221 1.60 -14.05 9.54
C GLY A 221 0.42 -13.57 8.70
N PRO A 222 0.12 -12.27 8.77
CA PRO A 222 -0.89 -11.62 7.96
C PRO A 222 -0.35 -11.33 6.55
N VAL A 223 0.00 -12.39 5.82
CA VAL A 223 0.70 -12.28 4.52
C VAL A 223 -0.24 -11.89 3.38
N ALA A 224 -1.52 -12.26 3.46
CA ALA A 224 -2.46 -12.03 2.37
C ALA A 224 -2.78 -10.55 2.13
N ASP A 225 -2.87 -9.74 3.20
CA ASP A 225 -3.07 -8.28 3.07
C ASP A 225 -1.82 -7.60 2.51
N ASP A 226 -0.62 -7.95 3.01
CA ASP A 226 0.65 -7.42 2.52
C ASP A 226 0.88 -7.74 1.02
N ASP A 227 0.62 -8.99 0.61
CA ASP A 227 0.75 -9.42 -0.79
C ASP A 227 -0.29 -8.76 -1.71
N ALA A 228 -1.50 -8.52 -1.22
CA ALA A 228 -2.56 -7.85 -1.97
C ALA A 228 -2.20 -6.40 -2.29
N ASP A 229 -1.64 -5.68 -1.31
CA ASP A 229 -1.18 -4.30 -1.52
C ASP A 229 0.07 -4.24 -2.40
N GLU A 230 1.06 -5.10 -2.13
CA GLU A 230 2.28 -5.14 -2.93
C GLU A 230 1.96 -5.36 -4.40
N LYS A 231 1.09 -6.35 -4.72
CA LYS A 231 0.77 -6.68 -6.12
C LYS A 231 -0.12 -5.66 -6.82
N GLN A 232 -0.83 -4.79 -6.09
CA GLN A 232 -1.52 -3.65 -6.69
C GLN A 232 -0.54 -2.57 -7.19
N HIS A 233 0.66 -2.51 -6.61
CA HIS A 233 1.62 -1.43 -6.82
C HIS A 233 2.91 -1.89 -7.51
N ALA A 234 3.21 -3.18 -7.44
CA ALA A 234 4.37 -3.80 -8.07
C ALA A 234 4.14 -4.02 -9.57
N HIS A 235 4.64 -3.10 -10.39
CA HIS A 235 5.10 -3.46 -11.72
C HIS A 235 6.53 -4.04 -11.61
N ARG A 236 6.62 -5.37 -11.54
CA ARG A 236 7.82 -6.24 -11.56
C ARG A 236 8.56 -6.43 -10.24
N GLY A 237 9.06 -7.66 -10.05
CA GLY A 237 10.34 -7.85 -9.38
C GLY A 237 10.54 -9.01 -8.39
N LYS A 238 9.67 -10.03 -8.28
CA LYS A 238 9.98 -11.24 -7.50
C LYS A 238 10.15 -12.47 -8.41
N GLU A 239 11.12 -12.40 -9.32
CA GLU A 239 11.80 -13.59 -9.84
C GLU A 239 13.23 -13.53 -9.33
N THR A 240 13.53 -14.25 -8.24
CA THR A 240 14.72 -15.10 -8.11
C THR A 240 14.85 -15.63 -6.67
N ARG A 241 15.27 -16.89 -6.57
CA ARG A 241 15.69 -17.66 -5.37
C ARG A 241 14.61 -18.51 -4.69
N PHE A 242 14.09 -19.48 -5.44
CA PHE A 242 14.18 -20.86 -4.96
C PHE A 242 15.34 -21.52 -5.72
N GLY A 243 16.39 -21.86 -4.99
CA GLY A 243 17.58 -22.57 -5.45
C GLY A 243 18.28 -23.15 -4.25
#